data_AF-B2A4U9-F1
#
_entry.id   AF-B2A4U9-F1
#
_cell.length_a   1.000
_cell.length_b   1.000
_cell.length_c   1.000
_cell.angle_alpha   90.00
_cell.angle_beta   90.00
_cell.angle_gamma   90.00
#
_symmetry.space_group_name_H-M   'P 1'
#
loop_
_entity.id
_entity.type
_entity.pdbx_description
1 polymer ?
#
loop_
_entity_poly.entity_id
_entity_poly.type
_entity_poly.pdbx_seq_one_letter_code
_entity_poly.pdbx_strand_id
1 'polypeptide(L)'
;MLLQKKFVKETILFVAVIILLFSFLVWYGNWNLELLFNEKVIDLEGDMTTSDEHLTIKPREMIIDHSKITILVDYQVNPELRQLDLEFTTPPRLLLEKENKVDNNNSTLTMPSGAYPDSSEKIETIDESYFKYEYWYQNFPYELEQDLTLILDRTYMSKDHSQEISVDPGDNVEVEISDIGKYKGKLKEPQKTDEGLDTITFEGEILSDQFEYGFRVRDYLISMVNGEEVRPTGAGGGGSPGSNSNYQFEREYRIEDKMFWEGDLVLQVGRIRVLIGNRFESPYMDLNITEEL
;
A
#
# COMPACT_ATOMS: atom_id res chain seq x y z
N MET A 1 6.22 -36.38 -50.70
CA MET A 1 5.85 -37.32 -49.61
C MET A 1 6.76 -37.21 -48.38
N LEU A 2 8.10 -37.21 -48.48
CA LEU A 2 8.99 -37.04 -47.31
C LEU A 2 8.94 -35.64 -46.66
N LEU A 3 8.85 -34.57 -47.46
CA LEU A 3 8.68 -33.18 -46.96
C LEU A 3 7.36 -32.96 -46.23
N GLN A 4 6.24 -33.46 -46.77
CA GLN A 4 4.93 -33.45 -46.09
C GLN A 4 4.96 -34.21 -44.76
N LYS A 5 5.62 -35.38 -44.69
CA LYS A 5 5.74 -36.15 -43.43
C LYS A 5 6.60 -35.42 -42.39
N LYS A 6 7.64 -34.67 -42.80
CA LYS A 6 8.44 -33.83 -41.88
C LYS A 6 7.63 -32.66 -41.35
N PHE A 7 6.94 -31.92 -42.24
CA PHE A 7 6.09 -30.80 -41.86
C PHE A 7 4.95 -31.20 -40.92
N VAL A 8 4.31 -32.35 -41.15
CA VAL A 8 3.27 -32.90 -40.26
C VAL A 8 3.85 -33.26 -38.89
N LYS A 9 5.06 -33.83 -38.82
CA LYS A 9 5.72 -34.15 -37.54
C LYS A 9 6.11 -32.90 -36.76
N GLU A 10 6.65 -31.89 -37.44
CA GLU A 10 7.01 -30.60 -36.85
C GLU A 10 5.76 -29.86 -36.34
N THR A 11 4.66 -29.90 -37.10
CA THR A 11 3.37 -29.33 -36.68
C THR A 11 2.80 -30.05 -35.45
N ILE A 12 2.82 -31.39 -35.43
CA ILE A 12 2.37 -32.18 -34.27
C ILE A 12 3.23 -31.87 -33.04
N LEU A 13 4.55 -31.80 -33.19
CA LEU A 13 5.46 -31.45 -32.09
C LEU A 13 5.17 -30.04 -31.56
N PHE A 14 4.96 -29.07 -32.45
CA PHE A 14 4.63 -27.70 -32.08
C PHE A 14 3.30 -27.61 -31.33
N VAL A 15 2.25 -28.28 -31.82
CA VAL A 15 0.95 -28.37 -31.15
C VAL A 15 1.09 -29.03 -29.77
N ALA A 16 1.89 -30.10 -29.67
CA ALA A 16 2.15 -30.77 -28.39
C ALA A 16 2.85 -29.85 -27.38
N VAL A 17 3.81 -29.03 -27.83
CA VAL A 17 4.48 -28.04 -26.98
C VAL A 17 3.49 -26.98 -26.49
N ILE A 18 2.61 -26.47 -27.37
CA ILE A 18 1.56 -25.52 -26.98
C ILE A 18 0.64 -26.14 -25.93
N ILE A 19 0.18 -27.38 -26.13
CA ILE A 19 -0.67 -28.08 -25.17
C ILE A 19 0.05 -28.25 -23.83
N LEU A 20 1.34 -28.63 -23.83
CA LEU A 20 2.11 -28.76 -22.60
C LEU A 20 2.26 -27.43 -21.85
N LEU A 21 2.55 -26.35 -22.56
CA LEU A 21 2.66 -25.01 -21.96
C LEU A 21 1.31 -24.54 -21.42
N PHE A 22 0.22 -24.75 -22.16
CA PHE A 22 -1.12 -24.41 -21.73
C PHE A 22 -1.54 -25.21 -20.48
N SER A 23 -1.35 -26.53 -20.48
CA SER A 23 -1.63 -27.38 -19.31
C SER A 23 -0.79 -26.97 -18.10
N PHE A 24 0.46 -26.58 -18.31
CA PHE A 24 1.31 -26.06 -17.25
C PHE A 24 0.77 -24.74 -16.68
N LEU A 25 0.35 -23.80 -17.54
CA LEU A 25 -0.24 -22.53 -17.10
C LEU A 25 -1.54 -22.75 -16.32
N VAL A 26 -2.42 -23.63 -16.80
CA VAL A 26 -3.68 -23.97 -16.12
C VAL A 26 -3.42 -24.58 -14.75
N TRP A 27 -2.47 -25.53 -14.67
CA TRP A 27 -2.13 -26.19 -13.41
C TRP A 27 -1.44 -25.25 -12.42
N TYR A 28 -0.43 -24.50 -12.89
CA TYR A 28 0.33 -23.57 -12.05
C TYR A 28 -0.52 -22.39 -11.59
N GLY A 29 -1.35 -21.84 -12.48
CA GLY A 29 -2.25 -20.73 -12.20
C GLY A 29 -3.54 -21.13 -11.49
N ASN A 30 -3.77 -22.43 -11.29
CA ASN A 30 -5.01 -22.99 -10.73
C ASN A 30 -6.27 -22.47 -11.44
N TRP A 31 -6.24 -22.46 -12.79
CA TRP A 31 -7.32 -21.86 -13.57
C TRP A 31 -8.61 -22.68 -13.51
N ASN A 32 -9.74 -21.99 -13.31
CA ASN A 32 -11.06 -22.55 -13.51
C ASN A 32 -11.48 -22.42 -14.98
N LEU A 33 -11.22 -23.47 -15.76
CA LEU A 33 -11.51 -23.49 -17.19
C LEU A 33 -13.01 -23.39 -17.55
N GLU A 34 -13.92 -23.64 -16.60
CA GLU A 34 -15.36 -23.47 -16.84
C GLU A 34 -15.71 -21.99 -17.10
N LEU A 35 -14.92 -21.08 -16.55
CA LEU A 35 -15.09 -19.64 -16.65
C LEU A 35 -14.27 -19.00 -17.78
N LEU A 36 -13.54 -19.78 -18.59
CA LEU A 36 -12.62 -19.24 -19.63
C LEU A 36 -13.32 -18.31 -20.64
N PHE A 37 -14.61 -18.56 -20.89
CA PHE A 37 -15.46 -17.75 -21.76
C PHE A 37 -16.80 -17.36 -21.09
N ASN A 38 -16.95 -17.66 -19.80
CA ASN A 38 -18.18 -17.46 -19.05
C ASN A 38 -17.83 -16.84 -17.70
N GLU A 39 -17.27 -15.63 -17.73
CA GLU A 39 -17.08 -14.88 -16.49
C GLU A 39 -18.43 -14.68 -15.79
N LYS A 40 -18.43 -14.78 -14.46
CA LYS A 40 -19.59 -14.43 -13.65
C LYS A 40 -19.36 -13.02 -13.09
N VAL A 41 -20.35 -12.14 -13.26
CA VAL A 41 -20.37 -10.82 -12.64
C VAL A 41 -21.49 -10.83 -11.61
N ILE A 42 -21.17 -10.39 -10.40
CA ILE A 42 -22.08 -10.40 -9.25
C ILE A 42 -22.09 -8.99 -8.68
N ASP A 43 -23.26 -8.38 -8.62
CA ASP A 43 -23.44 -7.08 -7.97
C ASP A 43 -23.29 -7.27 -6.45
N LEU A 44 -22.55 -6.37 -5.81
CA LEU A 44 -22.31 -6.40 -4.38
C LEU A 44 -23.09 -5.29 -3.69
N GLU A 45 -23.65 -5.60 -2.52
CA GLU A 45 -24.34 -4.64 -1.68
C GLU A 45 -23.66 -4.53 -0.31
N GLY A 46 -23.70 -3.33 0.27
CA GLY A 46 -23.22 -3.06 1.63
C GLY A 46 -22.26 -1.87 1.69
N ASP A 47 -22.02 -1.40 2.91
CA ASP A 47 -21.08 -0.32 3.20
C ASP A 47 -20.13 -0.74 4.35
N MET A 48 -18.83 -0.53 4.17
CA MET A 48 -17.81 -0.70 5.21
C MET A 48 -17.22 0.66 5.55
N THR A 49 -17.50 1.16 6.74
CA THR A 49 -17.03 2.49 7.19
C THR A 49 -15.98 2.34 8.28
N THR A 50 -14.91 3.11 8.20
CA THR A 50 -13.90 3.19 9.26
C THR A 50 -14.50 3.81 10.53
N SER A 51 -14.01 3.43 11.71
CA SER A 51 -14.53 3.91 13.00
C SER A 51 -14.39 5.41 13.26
N ASP A 52 -13.47 6.08 12.55
CA ASP A 52 -13.31 7.53 12.54
C ASP A 52 -14.21 8.23 11.49
N GLU A 53 -15.08 7.48 10.80
CA GLU A 53 -16.01 7.96 9.77
C GLU A 53 -15.33 8.71 8.61
N HIS A 54 -14.03 8.49 8.42
CA HIS A 54 -13.23 9.18 7.41
C HIS A 54 -13.28 8.51 6.03
N LEU A 55 -13.51 7.20 5.98
CA LEU A 55 -13.61 6.43 4.74
C LEU A 55 -14.76 5.43 4.81
N THR A 56 -15.63 5.49 3.79
CA THR A 56 -16.60 4.43 3.50
C THR A 56 -16.22 3.75 2.19
N ILE A 57 -16.05 2.44 2.24
CA ILE A 57 -15.83 1.52 1.12
C ILE A 57 -17.17 0.91 0.75
N LYS A 58 -17.52 0.98 -0.54
CA LYS A 58 -18.76 0.44 -1.11
C LYS A 58 -18.40 -0.54 -2.22
N PRO A 59 -18.34 -1.85 -1.94
CA PRO A 59 -18.14 -2.81 -3.02
C PRO A 59 -19.26 -2.66 -4.04
N ARG A 60 -18.88 -2.70 -5.31
CA ARG A 60 -19.79 -2.48 -6.44
C ARG A 60 -20.09 -3.80 -7.14
N GLU A 61 -19.04 -4.47 -7.58
CA GLU A 61 -19.13 -5.66 -8.42
C GLU A 61 -17.98 -6.62 -8.07
N MET A 62 -18.28 -7.90 -8.14
CA MET A 62 -17.29 -8.97 -8.15
C MET A 62 -17.33 -9.69 -9.50
N ILE A 63 -16.19 -9.76 -10.16
CA ILE A 63 -16.01 -10.46 -11.43
C ILE A 63 -15.18 -11.70 -11.17
N ILE A 64 -15.76 -12.87 -11.42
CA ILE A 64 -15.14 -14.17 -11.26
C ILE A 64 -14.82 -14.71 -12.65
N ASP A 65 -13.53 -14.73 -13.00
CA ASP A 65 -13.05 -15.27 -14.28
C ASP A 65 -12.26 -16.57 -14.08
N HIS A 66 -11.69 -17.09 -15.17
CA HIS A 66 -10.95 -18.35 -15.18
C HIS A 66 -9.65 -18.36 -14.39
N SER A 67 -9.10 -17.20 -14.05
CA SER A 67 -7.76 -17.05 -13.46
C SER A 67 -7.77 -16.32 -12.12
N LYS A 68 -8.82 -15.53 -11.84
CA LYS A 68 -8.87 -14.64 -10.67
C LYS A 68 -10.29 -14.22 -10.29
N ILE A 69 -10.39 -13.67 -9.08
CA ILE A 69 -11.49 -12.80 -8.65
C ILE A 69 -11.02 -11.35 -8.80
N THR A 70 -11.88 -10.49 -9.35
CA THR A 70 -11.71 -9.04 -9.35
C THR A 70 -12.83 -8.39 -8.54
N ILE A 71 -12.50 -7.49 -7.62
CA ILE A 71 -13.46 -6.72 -6.84
C ILE A 71 -13.33 -5.25 -7.23
N LEU A 72 -14.44 -4.64 -7.62
CA LEU A 72 -14.56 -3.22 -7.88
C LEU A 72 -15.20 -2.53 -6.68
N VAL A 73 -14.64 -1.40 -6.27
CA VAL A 73 -15.01 -0.72 -5.03
C VAL A 73 -15.11 0.78 -5.24
N ASP A 74 -16.30 1.31 -5.03
CA ASP A 74 -16.51 2.75 -4.88
C ASP A 74 -16.11 3.19 -3.47
N TYR A 75 -15.84 4.49 -3.31
CA TYR A 75 -15.43 5.03 -2.03
C TYR A 75 -15.95 6.44 -1.78
N GLN A 76 -16.18 6.74 -0.51
CA GLN A 76 -16.53 8.07 -0.04
C GLN A 76 -15.53 8.47 1.05
N VAL A 77 -14.97 9.68 0.90
CA VAL A 77 -14.01 10.25 1.85
C VAL A 77 -14.69 11.43 2.53
N ASN A 78 -14.51 11.55 3.84
CA ASN A 78 -14.96 12.72 4.59
C ASN A 78 -14.43 14.02 3.91
N PRO A 79 -15.31 15.01 3.63
CA PRO A 79 -14.93 16.28 3.00
C PRO A 79 -13.79 17.03 3.70
N GLU A 80 -13.65 16.90 5.02
CA GLU A 80 -12.58 17.54 5.79
C GLU A 80 -11.20 17.08 5.32
N LEU A 81 -11.02 15.78 5.05
CA LEU A 81 -9.75 15.26 4.54
C LEU A 81 -9.41 15.79 3.15
N ARG A 82 -10.42 16.01 2.30
CA ARG A 82 -10.23 16.61 0.98
C ARG A 82 -9.81 18.07 1.07
N GLN A 83 -10.32 18.81 2.07
CA GLN A 83 -9.90 20.20 2.32
C GLN A 83 -8.44 20.30 2.75
N LEU A 84 -7.87 19.22 3.30
CA LEU A 84 -6.46 19.12 3.66
C LEU A 84 -5.55 18.73 2.47
N ASP A 85 -6.08 18.63 1.26
CA ASP A 85 -5.37 18.09 0.08
C ASP A 85 -4.83 16.67 0.29
N LEU A 86 -5.49 15.87 1.13
CA LEU A 86 -5.14 14.47 1.32
C LEU A 86 -5.76 13.62 0.21
N GLU A 87 -4.95 12.75 -0.38
CA GLU A 87 -5.36 11.88 -1.48
C GLU A 87 -4.86 10.44 -1.29
N PHE A 88 -5.58 9.47 -1.86
CA PHE A 88 -5.10 8.10 -1.96
C PHE A 88 -3.99 7.99 -3.01
N THR A 89 -2.72 7.99 -2.57
CA THR A 89 -1.58 7.70 -3.46
C THR A 89 -1.44 6.22 -3.81
N THR A 90 -2.09 5.36 -3.02
CA THR A 90 -2.21 3.92 -3.23
C THR A 90 -3.63 3.51 -2.79
N PRO A 91 -4.25 2.51 -3.44
CA PRO A 91 -5.53 1.99 -2.99
C PRO A 91 -5.50 1.56 -1.50
N PRO A 92 -6.62 1.70 -0.76
CA PRO A 92 -6.80 1.06 0.54
C PRO A 92 -6.44 -0.42 0.50
N ARG A 93 -5.82 -0.97 1.55
CA ARG A 93 -5.48 -2.40 1.58
C ARG A 93 -6.70 -3.23 1.95
N LEU A 94 -7.38 -3.76 0.94
CA LEU A 94 -8.49 -4.68 1.12
C LEU A 94 -7.98 -6.12 1.00
N LEU A 95 -8.11 -6.89 2.08
CA LEU A 95 -7.85 -8.32 2.10
C LEU A 95 -9.12 -9.08 1.75
N LEU A 96 -8.94 -10.23 1.12
CA LEU A 96 -10.04 -11.15 0.84
C LEU A 96 -9.86 -12.43 1.64
N GLU A 97 -10.88 -12.79 2.40
CA GLU A 97 -10.93 -14.02 3.18
C GLU A 97 -12.13 -14.87 2.76
N LYS A 98 -12.04 -16.18 3.02
CA LYS A 98 -13.15 -17.12 2.90
C LYS A 98 -13.89 -17.09 4.24
N GLU A 99 -15.20 -16.88 4.23
CA GLU A 99 -15.98 -16.58 5.46
C GLU A 99 -15.76 -17.61 6.58
N ASN A 100 -15.59 -18.89 6.22
CA ASN A 100 -15.31 -19.99 7.15
C ASN A 100 -13.98 -19.90 7.94
N LYS A 101 -13.19 -18.84 7.74
CA LYS A 101 -11.91 -18.59 8.41
C LYS A 101 -11.88 -17.32 9.26
N VAL A 102 -12.96 -16.54 9.29
CA VAL A 102 -13.00 -15.28 10.04
C VAL A 102 -13.26 -15.55 11.53
N ASP A 103 -12.30 -15.23 12.39
CA ASP A 103 -12.51 -15.26 13.86
C ASP A 103 -13.11 -13.94 14.34
N ASN A 104 -14.44 -13.83 14.21
CA ASN A 104 -15.22 -12.65 14.61
C ASN A 104 -15.09 -12.27 16.10
N ASN A 105 -14.56 -13.17 16.95
CA ASN A 105 -14.45 -12.94 18.40
C ASN A 105 -13.06 -12.43 18.86
N ASN A 106 -12.03 -12.44 17.99
CA ASN A 106 -10.66 -11.99 18.30
C ASN A 106 -10.20 -10.76 17.48
N SER A 107 -11.14 -10.08 16.83
CA SER A 107 -10.90 -9.02 15.84
C SER A 107 -10.19 -7.77 16.37
N THR A 108 -9.96 -7.65 17.68
CA THR A 108 -9.36 -6.45 18.29
C THR A 108 -7.84 -6.51 18.51
N LEU A 109 -7.16 -7.64 18.25
CA LEU A 109 -5.72 -7.77 18.59
C LEU A 109 -4.85 -8.56 17.59
N THR A 110 -5.42 -9.12 16.53
CA THR A 110 -4.68 -9.97 15.59
C THR A 110 -4.66 -9.30 14.22
N MET A 111 -3.50 -9.31 13.54
CA MET A 111 -3.40 -8.86 12.15
C MET A 111 -4.55 -9.48 11.35
N PRO A 112 -5.31 -8.70 10.56
CA PRO A 112 -6.43 -9.24 9.82
C PRO A 112 -5.96 -10.40 8.95
N SER A 113 -6.68 -11.52 9.01
CA SER A 113 -6.48 -12.67 8.14
C SER A 113 -7.02 -12.36 6.75
N GLY A 114 -6.56 -13.11 5.75
CA GLY A 114 -6.94 -12.91 4.36
C GLY A 114 -5.76 -12.80 3.40
N ALA A 115 -6.06 -12.96 2.12
CA ALA A 115 -5.10 -12.78 1.04
C ALA A 115 -5.01 -11.30 0.67
N TYR A 116 -3.78 -10.82 0.49
CA TYR A 116 -3.56 -9.53 -0.17
C TYR A 116 -3.92 -9.63 -1.66
N PRO A 117 -4.41 -8.55 -2.26
CA PRO A 117 -4.63 -8.50 -3.69
C PRO A 117 -3.27 -8.61 -4.40
N ASP A 118 -3.24 -9.41 -5.45
CA ASP A 118 -2.07 -9.54 -6.33
C ASP A 118 -1.81 -8.26 -7.10
N SER A 119 -2.88 -7.53 -7.43
CA SER A 119 -2.80 -6.17 -7.97
C SER A 119 -3.92 -5.31 -7.41
N SER A 120 -3.62 -4.03 -7.21
CA SER A 120 -4.62 -3.03 -6.86
C SER A 120 -4.33 -1.73 -7.60
N GLU A 121 -5.38 -1.10 -8.13
CA GLU A 121 -5.25 0.15 -8.88
C GLU A 121 -6.42 1.09 -8.56
N LYS A 122 -6.12 2.39 -8.61
CA LYS A 122 -7.15 3.43 -8.61
C LYS A 122 -7.47 3.74 -10.06
N ILE A 123 -8.74 3.62 -10.43
CA ILE A 123 -9.25 4.00 -11.74
C ILE A 123 -9.91 5.38 -11.60
N GLU A 124 -9.50 6.31 -12.46
CA GLU A 124 -10.09 7.63 -12.57
C GLU A 124 -10.46 7.88 -14.02
N THR A 125 -11.74 8.10 -14.26
CA THR A 125 -12.30 8.53 -15.54
C THR A 125 -13.03 9.85 -15.36
N ILE A 126 -13.59 10.41 -16.44
CA ILE A 126 -14.38 11.64 -16.37
C ILE A 126 -15.63 11.45 -15.48
N ASP A 127 -16.20 10.25 -15.50
CA ASP A 127 -17.50 9.96 -14.90
C ASP A 127 -17.41 9.13 -13.62
N GLU A 128 -16.30 8.43 -13.39
CA GLU A 128 -16.15 7.46 -12.30
C GLU A 128 -14.76 7.51 -11.65
N SER A 129 -14.72 7.28 -10.33
CA SER A 129 -13.49 7.02 -9.58
C SER A 129 -13.70 5.88 -8.60
N TYR A 130 -12.96 4.80 -8.78
CA TYR A 130 -13.12 3.57 -8.01
C TYR A 130 -11.77 2.84 -7.84
N PHE A 131 -11.72 1.86 -6.96
CA PHE A 131 -10.58 0.97 -6.80
C PHE A 131 -10.89 -0.41 -7.39
N LYS A 132 -9.90 -0.99 -8.05
CA LYS A 132 -9.95 -2.36 -8.58
C LYS A 132 -8.91 -3.22 -7.87
N TYR A 133 -9.35 -4.38 -7.40
CA TYR A 133 -8.54 -5.36 -6.66
C TYR A 133 -8.59 -6.70 -7.36
N GLU A 134 -7.45 -7.34 -7.61
CA GLU A 134 -7.37 -8.64 -8.27
C GLU A 134 -6.74 -9.70 -7.34
N TYR A 135 -7.35 -10.87 -7.24
CA TYR A 135 -6.91 -12.02 -6.45
C TYR A 135 -6.83 -13.26 -7.34
N TRP A 136 -5.61 -13.64 -7.72
CA TRP A 136 -5.36 -14.72 -8.66
C TRP A 136 -5.46 -16.07 -7.97
N TYR A 137 -6.07 -17.07 -8.62
CA TYR A 137 -6.30 -18.39 -8.02
C TYR A 137 -5.05 -19.16 -7.61
N GLN A 138 -3.90 -18.79 -8.19
CA GLN A 138 -2.60 -19.28 -7.76
C GLN A 138 -2.30 -18.95 -6.29
N ASN A 139 -2.66 -17.74 -5.86
CA ASN A 139 -2.34 -17.20 -4.53
C ASN A 139 -3.56 -17.21 -3.60
N PHE A 140 -4.76 -17.17 -4.17
CA PHE A 140 -6.03 -17.32 -3.49
C PHE A 140 -6.89 -18.40 -4.17
N PRO A 141 -6.66 -19.70 -3.89
CA PRO A 141 -7.44 -20.78 -4.49
C PRO A 141 -8.90 -20.66 -4.10
N TYR A 142 -9.76 -20.20 -5.00
CA TYR A 142 -11.18 -19.97 -4.77
C TYR A 142 -12.03 -21.10 -5.38
N GLU A 143 -13.09 -21.48 -4.69
CA GLU A 143 -14.10 -22.42 -5.19
C GLU A 143 -15.36 -21.61 -5.52
N LEU A 144 -15.97 -21.87 -6.68
CA LEU A 144 -17.17 -21.15 -7.11
C LEU A 144 -18.24 -21.16 -6.03
N GLU A 145 -18.90 -20.00 -5.83
CA GLU A 145 -20.01 -19.82 -4.88
C GLU A 145 -19.60 -19.94 -3.41
N GLN A 146 -18.30 -19.92 -3.10
CA GLN A 146 -17.81 -19.84 -1.73
C GLN A 146 -17.97 -18.43 -1.18
N ASP A 147 -18.75 -18.24 -0.11
CA ASP A 147 -18.89 -16.93 0.52
C ASP A 147 -17.54 -16.34 0.97
N LEU A 148 -17.40 -15.03 0.79
CA LEU A 148 -16.17 -14.27 0.96
C LEU A 148 -16.38 -13.14 1.95
N THR A 149 -15.31 -12.72 2.63
CA THR A 149 -15.30 -11.55 3.50
C THR A 149 -14.22 -10.60 3.01
N LEU A 150 -14.60 -9.35 2.76
CA LEU A 150 -13.70 -8.25 2.46
C LEU A 150 -13.27 -7.58 3.77
N ILE A 151 -11.98 -7.37 3.97
CA ILE A 151 -11.44 -6.80 5.22
C ILE A 151 -10.52 -5.62 4.89
N LEU A 152 -10.75 -4.47 5.52
CA LEU A 152 -9.85 -3.32 5.42
C LEU A 152 -8.72 -3.45 6.45
N ASP A 153 -7.50 -3.76 6.00
CA ASP A 153 -6.32 -3.86 6.88
C ASP A 153 -5.84 -2.47 7.30
N ARG A 154 -5.35 -1.70 6.33
CA ARG A 154 -4.82 -0.35 6.56
C ARG A 154 -4.99 0.51 5.32
N THR A 155 -5.24 1.78 5.54
CA THR A 155 -5.28 2.75 4.46
C THR A 155 -4.62 4.05 4.89
N TYR A 156 -3.97 4.71 3.93
CA TYR A 156 -3.32 5.98 4.17
C TYR A 156 -3.71 6.95 3.07
N MET A 157 -4.04 8.16 3.47
CA MET A 157 -4.08 9.28 2.55
C MET A 157 -2.81 10.10 2.73
N SER A 158 -2.33 10.70 1.64
CA SER A 158 -1.09 11.46 1.63
C SER A 158 -1.29 12.85 1.07
N LYS A 159 -0.49 13.79 1.54
CA LYS A 159 -0.33 15.14 1.00
C LYS A 159 1.15 15.36 0.67
N ASP A 160 1.43 15.95 -0.48
CA ASP A 160 2.77 16.46 -0.78
C ASP A 160 2.94 17.84 -0.09
N HIS A 161 4.01 17.99 0.69
CA HIS A 161 4.31 19.20 1.48
C HIS A 161 5.60 19.89 1.03
N SER A 162 6.57 19.11 0.50
CA SER A 162 7.81 19.54 -0.14
C SER A 162 8.43 20.85 0.41
N GLN A 163 8.96 20.79 1.62
CA GLN A 163 9.66 21.89 2.27
C GLN A 163 11.14 21.56 2.48
N GLU A 164 12.02 22.52 2.21
CA GLU A 164 13.47 22.38 2.39
C GLU A 164 13.96 23.31 3.49
N ILE A 165 14.84 22.81 4.36
CA ILE A 165 15.32 23.52 5.54
C ILE A 165 16.83 23.34 5.61
N SER A 166 17.58 24.43 5.51
CA SER A 166 19.02 24.42 5.79
C SER A 166 19.25 24.13 7.28
N VAL A 167 20.13 23.19 7.58
CA VAL A 167 20.40 22.71 8.94
C VAL A 167 21.88 22.51 9.15
N ASP A 168 22.36 22.73 10.37
CA ASP A 168 23.68 22.30 10.83
C ASP A 168 23.54 21.21 11.91
N PRO A 169 24.56 20.37 12.14
CA PRO A 169 24.57 19.49 13.30
C PRO A 169 24.38 20.28 14.60
N GLY A 170 23.46 19.81 15.44
CA GLY A 170 23.06 20.48 16.68
C GLY A 170 21.79 21.32 16.58
N ASP A 171 21.32 21.64 15.37
CA ASP A 171 20.15 22.49 15.13
C ASP A 171 18.83 21.83 15.50
N ASN A 172 17.89 22.67 15.95
CA ASN A 172 16.50 22.28 16.11
C ASN A 172 15.71 22.66 14.87
N VAL A 173 14.87 21.75 14.42
CA VAL A 173 13.95 21.95 13.30
C VAL A 173 12.52 21.92 13.82
N GLU A 174 11.69 22.85 13.37
CA GLU A 174 10.24 22.82 13.56
C GLU A 174 9.55 23.17 12.23
N VAL A 175 8.61 22.33 11.83
CA VAL A 175 7.79 22.46 10.63
C VAL A 175 6.34 22.33 11.02
N GLU A 176 5.56 23.36 10.74
CA GLU A 176 4.12 23.34 10.87
C GLU A 176 3.50 22.86 9.56
N ILE A 177 2.67 21.82 9.64
CA ILE A 177 1.92 21.27 8.52
C ILE A 177 0.48 21.73 8.74
N SER A 178 0.06 22.72 7.94
CA SER A 178 -1.24 23.39 8.08
C SER A 178 -2.35 22.38 8.27
N ASP A 179 -3.10 22.58 9.35
CA ASP A 179 -4.30 21.80 9.66
C ASP A 179 -4.05 20.28 9.78
N ILE A 180 -2.80 19.85 10.03
CA ILE A 180 -2.48 18.44 10.32
C ILE A 180 -1.71 18.35 11.64
N GLY A 181 -0.68 19.18 11.82
CA GLY A 181 0.09 19.23 13.06
C GLY A 181 1.53 19.69 12.86
N LYS A 182 2.43 19.28 13.76
CA LYS A 182 3.82 19.73 13.80
C LYS A 182 4.81 18.58 13.69
N TYR A 183 5.85 18.81 12.91
CA TYR A 183 7.05 17.98 12.77
C TYR A 183 8.22 18.73 13.36
N LYS A 184 8.80 18.27 14.47
CA LYS A 184 9.94 18.94 15.10
C LYS A 184 11.00 17.94 15.51
N GLY A 185 12.22 18.40 15.70
CA GLY A 185 13.30 17.54 16.15
C GLY A 185 14.63 18.26 16.23
N LYS A 186 15.67 17.49 16.50
CA LYS A 186 17.04 17.97 16.55
C LYS A 186 17.95 17.09 15.72
N LEU A 187 18.74 17.72 14.85
CA LEU A 187 19.84 17.06 14.18
C LEU A 187 21.01 16.96 15.18
N LYS A 188 21.49 15.76 15.45
CA LYS A 188 22.56 15.51 16.43
C LYS A 188 23.94 15.75 15.81
N GLU A 189 24.94 15.80 16.68
CA GLU A 189 26.34 15.80 16.26
C GLU A 189 26.69 14.49 15.55
N PRO A 190 27.56 14.50 14.52
CA PRO A 190 28.01 13.30 13.86
C PRO A 190 28.75 12.36 14.82
N GLN A 191 28.52 11.06 14.68
CA GLN A 191 29.20 10.01 15.44
C GLN A 191 30.01 9.14 14.50
N LYS A 192 31.19 8.71 14.94
CA LYS A 192 32.03 7.79 14.17
C LYS A 192 31.78 6.37 14.64
N THR A 193 31.45 5.49 13.71
CA THR A 193 31.26 4.06 13.98
C THR A 193 32.59 3.30 13.97
N ASP A 194 32.62 2.11 14.59
CA ASP A 194 33.78 1.21 14.59
C ASP A 194 34.19 0.75 13.18
N GLU A 195 33.25 0.79 12.22
CA GLU A 195 33.49 0.50 10.79
C GLU A 195 34.16 1.67 10.04
N GLY A 196 34.39 2.80 10.72
CA GLY A 196 35.02 3.99 10.16
C GLY A 196 34.09 4.90 9.38
N LEU A 197 32.78 4.66 9.45
CA LEU A 197 31.74 5.46 8.80
C LEU A 197 31.14 6.45 9.78
N ASP A 198 30.78 7.63 9.28
CA ASP A 198 30.13 8.64 10.09
C ASP A 198 28.61 8.45 10.03
N THR A 199 27.93 8.61 11.16
CA THR A 199 26.47 8.61 11.26
C THR A 199 26.00 9.94 11.82
N ILE A 200 24.82 10.38 11.39
CA ILE A 200 24.14 11.53 11.98
C ILE A 200 22.70 11.17 12.26
N THR A 201 22.20 11.54 13.44
CA THR A 201 20.87 11.15 13.90
C THR A 201 19.96 12.36 13.97
N PHE A 202 18.74 12.23 13.45
CA PHE A 202 17.65 13.16 13.70
C PHE A 202 16.71 12.56 14.74
N GLU A 203 16.63 13.18 15.92
CA GLU A 203 15.68 12.84 16.97
C GLU A 203 14.44 13.73 16.81
N GLY A 204 13.32 13.14 16.42
CA GLY A 204 12.11 13.88 16.06
C GLY A 204 10.89 13.52 16.90
N GLU A 205 9.89 14.38 16.83
CA GLU A 205 8.57 14.26 17.44
C GLU A 205 7.51 14.74 16.44
N ILE A 206 6.41 13.98 16.35
CA ILE A 206 5.20 14.39 15.67
C ILE A 206 4.16 14.80 16.71
N LEU A 207 3.49 15.91 16.47
CA LEU A 207 2.34 16.36 17.25
C LEU A 207 1.16 16.57 16.31
N SER A 208 0.09 15.81 16.50
CA SER A 208 -1.14 15.93 15.71
C SER A 208 -2.29 16.37 16.60
N ASP A 209 -2.98 17.43 16.17
CA ASP A 209 -4.17 17.92 16.86
C ASP A 209 -5.47 17.35 16.27
N GLN A 210 -5.43 16.90 15.00
CA GLN A 210 -6.61 16.42 14.27
C GLN A 210 -6.72 14.89 14.21
N PHE A 211 -5.58 14.19 14.10
CA PHE A 211 -5.58 12.74 13.92
C PHE A 211 -5.16 12.02 15.20
N GLU A 212 -6.02 11.14 15.71
CA GLU A 212 -5.81 10.35 16.93
C GLU A 212 -4.53 9.51 16.89
N TYR A 213 -4.19 8.97 15.72
CA TYR A 213 -2.98 8.18 15.50
C TYR A 213 -1.84 8.99 14.85
N GLY A 214 -1.98 10.32 14.80
CA GLY A 214 -0.99 11.21 14.22
C GLY A 214 -0.79 11.03 12.71
N PHE A 215 0.40 11.41 12.25
CA PHE A 215 0.77 11.32 10.83
C PHE A 215 2.23 10.89 10.69
N ARG A 216 2.60 10.40 9.50
CA ARG A 216 3.97 10.08 9.14
C ARG A 216 4.53 11.15 8.22
N VAL A 217 5.80 11.46 8.41
CA VAL A 217 6.56 12.30 7.51
C VAL A 217 7.62 11.47 6.79
N ARG A 218 7.67 11.63 5.47
CA ARG A 218 8.78 11.20 4.63
C ARG A 218 9.73 12.37 4.49
N ASP A 219 10.82 12.32 5.24
CA ASP A 219 11.91 13.29 5.20
C ASP A 219 13.21 12.66 4.70
N TYR A 220 14.14 13.52 4.30
CA TYR A 220 15.49 13.15 3.85
C TYR A 220 16.49 14.22 4.27
N LEU A 221 17.62 13.79 4.82
CA LEU A 221 18.80 14.65 4.94
C LEU A 221 19.64 14.49 3.69
N ILE A 222 19.98 15.61 3.05
CA ILE A 222 20.88 15.67 1.89
C ILE A 222 21.97 16.70 2.13
N SER A 223 23.04 16.63 1.35
CA SER A 223 24.08 17.66 1.30
C SER A 223 24.15 18.23 -0.11
N MET A 224 24.17 19.56 -0.22
CA MET A 224 24.25 20.27 -1.49
C MET A 224 25.70 20.69 -1.74
N VAL A 225 26.37 20.00 -2.68
CA VAL A 225 27.77 20.27 -3.04
C VAL A 225 27.81 20.84 -4.46
N ASN A 226 28.16 22.11 -4.62
CA ASN A 226 28.21 22.78 -5.94
C ASN A 226 26.90 22.65 -6.77
N GLY A 227 25.75 22.54 -6.10
CA GLY A 227 24.44 22.36 -6.73
C GLY A 227 24.08 20.91 -7.07
N GLU A 228 24.91 19.93 -6.72
CA GLU A 228 24.61 18.50 -6.83
C GLU A 228 24.18 17.92 -5.48
N GLU A 229 23.17 17.06 -5.50
CA GLU A 229 22.69 16.36 -4.30
C GLU A 229 23.58 15.17 -3.96
N VAL A 230 24.22 15.20 -2.79
CA VAL A 230 24.88 14.05 -2.18
C VAL A 230 23.98 13.49 -1.09
N ARG A 231 23.67 12.19 -1.19
CA ARG A 231 22.74 11.52 -0.28
C ARG A 231 23.48 10.56 0.65
N PRO A 232 23.12 10.50 1.94
CA PRO A 232 23.62 9.47 2.84
C PRO A 232 23.13 8.09 2.39
N THR A 233 23.92 7.05 2.64
CA THR A 233 23.49 5.66 2.47
C THR A 233 22.71 5.24 3.71
N GLY A 234 21.54 4.62 3.51
CA GLY A 234 20.62 4.41 4.63
C GLY A 234 19.87 5.69 4.98
N ALA A 235 18.67 5.80 4.41
CA ALA A 235 17.61 6.68 4.88
C ALA A 235 16.30 6.08 4.37
N GLY A 236 15.50 5.53 5.28
CA GLY A 236 14.25 4.88 4.87
C GLY A 236 13.43 4.39 6.05
N GLY A 237 13.37 5.17 7.13
CA GLY A 237 12.64 4.79 8.33
C GLY A 237 11.42 5.65 8.54
N GLY A 238 10.34 5.39 7.80
CA GLY A 238 9.03 5.88 8.22
C GLY A 238 8.71 5.28 9.58
N GLY A 239 8.85 6.07 10.64
CA GLY A 239 8.31 5.71 11.94
C GLY A 239 6.88 5.20 11.74
N SER A 240 6.54 4.07 12.37
CA SER A 240 5.11 3.81 12.54
C SER A 240 4.56 4.97 13.35
N PRO A 241 3.38 5.52 13.00
CA PRO A 241 2.69 6.38 13.93
C PRO A 241 2.68 5.65 15.26
N GLY A 242 2.93 6.37 16.34
CA GLY A 242 2.79 5.81 17.68
C GLY A 242 1.38 5.24 17.87
N SER A 243 1.12 4.67 19.03
CA SER A 243 -0.26 4.33 19.41
C SER A 243 -1.15 5.58 19.57
N ASN A 244 -0.58 6.79 19.55
CA ASN A 244 -1.20 8.03 19.96
C ASN A 244 -0.83 9.18 19.00
N SER A 245 -1.55 10.31 19.11
CA SER A 245 -1.43 11.50 18.26
C SER A 245 -0.10 12.25 18.42
N ASN A 246 0.68 11.89 19.44
CA ASN A 246 2.05 12.30 19.64
C ASN A 246 2.97 11.07 19.70
N TYR A 247 4.06 11.09 18.92
CA TYR A 247 5.11 10.09 19.06
C TYR A 247 6.49 10.64 18.73
N GLN A 248 7.50 10.07 19.38
CA GLN A 248 8.92 10.34 19.14
C GLN A 248 9.55 9.25 18.28
N PHE A 249 10.58 9.62 17.52
CA PHE A 249 11.32 8.70 16.65
C PHE A 249 12.78 9.15 16.50
N GLU A 250 13.63 8.21 16.12
CA GLU A 250 15.02 8.48 15.76
C GLU A 250 15.29 7.99 14.34
N ARG A 251 15.97 8.81 13.54
CA ARG A 251 16.41 8.46 12.18
C ARG A 251 17.90 8.63 12.09
N GLU A 252 18.59 7.52 11.84
CA GLU A 252 20.02 7.51 11.60
C GLU A 252 20.29 7.58 10.08
N TYR A 253 21.19 8.48 9.70
CA TYR A 253 21.73 8.63 8.35
C TYR A 253 23.19 8.19 8.36
N ARG A 254 23.55 7.19 7.55
CA ARG A 254 24.94 6.70 7.43
C ARG A 254 25.62 7.38 6.24
N ILE A 255 26.81 7.91 6.47
CA ILE A 255 27.52 8.77 5.54
C ILE A 255 28.78 8.04 5.09
N GLU A 256 28.73 7.54 3.87
CA GLU A 256 29.84 6.84 3.22
C GLU A 256 30.66 7.75 2.32
N ASP A 257 30.01 8.73 1.69
CA ASP A 257 30.68 9.71 0.84
C ASP A 257 31.18 10.89 1.69
N LYS A 258 32.49 11.11 1.69
CA LYS A 258 33.11 12.23 2.42
C LYS A 258 32.70 13.59 1.87
N MET A 259 32.33 13.67 0.58
CA MET A 259 31.85 14.92 -0.02
C MET A 259 30.55 15.40 0.63
N PHE A 260 29.79 14.51 1.28
CA PHE A 260 28.60 14.89 2.03
C PHE A 260 28.91 15.98 3.07
N TRP A 261 30.07 15.92 3.72
CA TRP A 261 30.47 16.90 4.74
C TRP A 261 31.05 18.20 4.15
N GLU A 262 31.22 18.28 2.84
CA GLU A 262 31.76 19.47 2.15
C GLU A 262 30.65 20.40 1.66
N GLY A 263 29.39 19.97 1.70
CA GLY A 263 28.23 20.74 1.23
C GLY A 263 27.34 21.29 2.33
N ASP A 264 26.37 22.11 1.93
CA ASP A 264 25.36 22.66 2.83
C ASP A 264 24.29 21.59 3.11
N LEU A 265 24.05 21.26 4.38
CA LEU A 265 23.06 20.25 4.73
C LEU A 265 21.64 20.81 4.61
N VAL A 266 20.75 20.01 4.03
CA VAL A 266 19.35 20.35 3.84
C VAL A 266 18.49 19.18 4.31
N LEU A 267 17.54 19.46 5.19
CA LEU A 267 16.46 18.55 5.53
C LEU A 267 15.26 18.82 4.61
N GLN A 268 14.94 17.85 3.75
CA GLN A 268 13.76 17.86 2.90
C GLN A 268 12.60 17.15 3.59
N VAL A 269 11.51 17.87 3.85
CA VAL A 269 10.23 17.34 4.35
C VAL A 269 9.28 17.18 3.16
N GLY A 270 9.17 15.96 2.65
CA GLY A 270 8.52 15.69 1.35
C GLY A 270 7.03 15.39 1.44
N ARG A 271 6.68 14.20 1.96
CA ARG A 271 5.30 13.67 1.94
C ARG A 271 4.79 13.41 3.34
N ILE A 272 3.57 13.85 3.59
CA ILE A 272 2.80 13.57 4.81
C ILE A 272 1.85 12.42 4.52
N ARG A 273 1.74 11.46 5.44
CA ARG A 273 0.78 10.35 5.35
C ARG A 273 -0.04 10.26 6.62
N VAL A 274 -1.35 10.25 6.49
CA VAL A 274 -2.29 10.10 7.59
C VAL A 274 -2.90 8.70 7.50
N LEU A 275 -2.93 7.97 8.61
CA LEU A 275 -3.66 6.71 8.71
C LEU A 275 -5.15 7.03 8.76
N ILE A 276 -5.94 6.38 7.91
CA ILE A 276 -7.40 6.47 7.96
C ILE A 276 -7.95 5.21 8.63
N GLY A 277 -8.85 5.38 9.59
CA GLY A 277 -9.36 4.33 10.46
C GLY A 277 -8.47 4.03 11.66
N ASN A 278 -8.96 3.15 12.53
CA ASN A 278 -8.27 2.72 13.74
C ASN A 278 -7.18 1.68 13.42
N ARG A 279 -5.98 1.86 13.97
CA ARG A 279 -4.85 0.93 13.81
C ARG A 279 -5.11 -0.48 14.33
N PHE A 280 -6.02 -0.62 15.30
CA PHE A 280 -6.34 -1.85 16.02
C PHE A 280 -7.66 -2.47 15.58
N GLU A 281 -8.29 -1.90 14.56
CA GLU A 281 -9.53 -2.40 13.99
C GLU A 281 -9.28 -2.78 12.53
N SER A 282 -10.03 -3.76 12.06
CA SER A 282 -10.09 -4.10 10.65
C SER A 282 -11.56 -4.23 10.27
N PRO A 283 -12.20 -3.14 9.83
CA PRO A 283 -13.57 -3.19 9.34
C PRO A 283 -13.70 -4.30 8.29
N TYR A 284 -14.79 -5.05 8.34
CA TYR A 284 -15.04 -6.15 7.42
C TYR A 284 -16.47 -6.16 6.92
N MET A 285 -16.70 -6.86 5.82
CA MET A 285 -18.00 -7.04 5.19
C MET A 285 -18.04 -8.40 4.52
N ASP A 286 -19.11 -9.14 4.79
CA ASP A 286 -19.39 -10.38 4.08
C ASP A 286 -19.98 -10.08 2.69
N LEU A 287 -19.45 -10.76 1.69
CA LEU A 287 -19.85 -10.68 0.30
C LEU A 287 -20.74 -11.91 0.02
N ASN A 288 -22.05 -11.71 0.06
CA ASN A 288 -23.01 -12.78 -0.23
C ASN A 288 -22.97 -13.13 -1.72
N ILE A 289 -22.56 -14.36 -2.04
CA ILE A 289 -22.44 -14.83 -3.44
C ILE A 289 -23.70 -15.59 -3.88
N THR A 290 -24.53 -16.00 -2.93
CA THR A 290 -25.53 -17.06 -3.11
C THR A 290 -26.99 -16.61 -3.23
N GLU A 291 -27.33 -15.32 -3.12
CA GLU A 291 -28.74 -14.88 -3.17
C GLU A 291 -29.32 -14.70 -4.59
N GLU A 292 -28.52 -14.80 -5.65
CA GLU A 292 -29.00 -14.75 -7.05
C GLU A 292 -28.63 -16.00 -7.88
N LEU A 293 -29.25 -17.14 -7.59
CA LEU A 293 -29.40 -18.26 -8.53
C LEU A 293 -30.83 -18.80 -8.59
#